data_AF-A0A941WGJ1-F1
#
_entry.id   AF-A0A941WGJ1-F1
#
_cell.length_a   1.000
_cell.length_b   1.000
_cell.length_c   1.000
_cell.angle_alpha   90.00
_cell.angle_beta   90.00
_cell.angle_gamma   90.00
#
_symmetry.space_group_name_H-M   'P 1'
#
loop_
_entity.id
_entity.type
_entity.pdbx_description
1 polymer ?
#
loop_
_entity_poly.entity_id
_entity_poly.type
_entity_poly.pdbx_seq_one_letter_code
_entity_poly.pdbx_strand_id
1 'polypeptide(L)'
;MKRNRKGFTIVELVIVIAVIAILAAVLIPTFSSLIQKANLSADEQAVRSMNTALMADEAINGKPSNLGEARAVLAAAGYNAESYHPISAGHNFYWDAELNCILLVKGSRVTQEVVYPTEYAGAGEDFFANDTRRYNLFDGWTLGDETIVAEVDAGVTLTADETGKEKLADIIRIGALSGETFDGGKITLAENATYDFTDSPIKTPIVKFEGTIDGNGATLKGIDITPVHGKDGNGCLYIDYYDPEQGVQKSKYGVGLFDYLGEGGLIENLTIEYSDTETTHAMPDSEYTYFGGIVGCLNGGTIRNCAVTGDIVQYNRVGGIVGSALAGTIENCSVTANITSLAVTSSTSGRTSNFEAYSYVGGIVAYVGNAGKAVNDQLTIKNCTVGKTEGTIELTANFCAVGGIFAWSAGGTDVEVSDCTIRNVSLDKPGSTDWGAGLVCGFAHADDVTIALSGISVQGCTVKMNGVVQDASKAAVKDESGNILIWSAEGAVTVQ
;
A
#
# COMPACT_ATOMS: atom_id res chain seq x y z
N MET A 1 -57.30 13.22 21.19
CA MET A 1 -56.36 12.47 22.07
C MET A 1 -54.93 12.88 21.73
N LYS A 2 -54.29 13.74 22.53
CA LYS A 2 -52.85 14.04 22.36
C LYS A 2 -52.05 12.93 23.05
N ARG A 3 -51.29 12.17 22.26
CA ARG A 3 -50.38 11.11 22.73
C ARG A 3 -49.21 11.74 23.49
N ASN A 4 -49.08 11.43 24.78
CA ASN A 4 -47.87 11.68 25.57
C ASN A 4 -46.74 10.80 25.02
N ARG A 5 -45.79 11.39 24.28
CA ARG A 5 -44.51 10.73 24.00
C ARG A 5 -43.59 10.98 25.18
N LYS A 6 -43.41 9.97 26.04
CA LYS A 6 -42.38 9.98 27.09
C LYS A 6 -41.02 9.87 26.38
N GLY A 7 -40.18 10.89 26.51
CA GLY A 7 -38.77 10.83 26.08
C GLY A 7 -37.94 10.09 27.13
N PHE A 8 -36.89 9.41 26.67
CA PHE A 8 -35.89 8.81 27.55
C PHE A 8 -35.18 9.90 28.37
N THR A 9 -34.96 9.63 29.65
CA THR A 9 -34.15 10.49 30.52
C THR A 9 -32.67 10.35 30.18
N ILE A 10 -31.88 11.39 30.44
CA ILE A 10 -30.43 11.38 30.23
C ILE A 10 -29.78 10.20 30.99
N VAL A 11 -30.29 9.90 32.19
CA VAL A 11 -29.81 8.79 33.02
C VAL A 11 -30.00 7.44 32.32
N GLU A 12 -31.18 7.19 31.73
CA GLU A 12 -31.44 5.95 31.01
C GLU A 12 -30.53 5.81 29.79
N LEU A 13 -30.24 6.90 29.07
CA LEU A 13 -29.33 6.88 27.93
C LEU A 13 -27.89 6.58 28.34
N VAL A 14 -27.40 7.18 29.44
CA VAL A 14 -26.05 6.93 29.96
C VAL A 14 -25.88 5.48 30.40
N ILE A 15 -26.92 4.88 31.00
CA ILE A 15 -26.90 3.46 31.36
C ILE A 15 -26.81 2.58 30.11
N VAL A 16 -27.54 2.92 29.04
CA VAL A 16 -27.52 2.13 27.79
C VAL A 16 -26.14 2.14 27.14
N ILE A 17 -25.49 3.30 27.00
CA ILE A 17 -24.14 3.37 26.43
C ILE A 17 -23.11 2.66 27.32
N ALA A 18 -23.27 2.73 28.64
CA ALA A 18 -22.40 2.02 29.59
C ALA A 18 -22.54 0.50 29.44
N VAL A 19 -23.78 0.00 29.30
CA VAL A 19 -24.04 -1.44 29.06
C VAL A 19 -23.49 -1.87 27.70
N ILE A 20 -23.70 -1.09 26.63
CA ILE A 20 -23.16 -1.39 25.30
C ILE A 20 -21.63 -1.43 25.33
N ALA A 21 -20.97 -0.50 26.03
CA ALA A 21 -19.52 -0.49 26.18
C ALA A 21 -19.00 -1.74 26.90
N ILE A 22 -19.66 -2.17 27.98
CA ILE A 22 -19.32 -3.41 28.70
C ILE A 22 -19.54 -4.63 27.80
N LEU A 23 -20.65 -4.68 27.07
CA LEU A 23 -20.94 -5.78 26.14
C LEU A 23 -19.92 -5.83 25.01
N ALA A 24 -19.61 -4.70 24.38
CA ALA A 24 -18.62 -4.59 23.30
C ALA A 24 -17.23 -5.03 23.75
N ALA A 25 -16.82 -4.66 24.98
CA ALA A 25 -15.53 -5.04 25.56
C ALA A 25 -15.35 -6.56 25.68
N VAL A 26 -16.43 -7.32 25.91
CA VAL A 26 -16.40 -8.79 25.95
C VAL A 26 -16.63 -9.41 24.56
N LEU A 27 -17.49 -8.80 23.74
CA LEU A 27 -17.90 -9.34 22.44
C LEU A 27 -16.80 -9.24 21.38
N ILE A 28 -16.08 -8.12 21.29
CA ILE A 28 -15.02 -7.92 20.28
C ILE A 28 -13.91 -8.99 20.38
N PRO A 29 -13.28 -9.25 21.54
CA PRO A 29 -12.26 -10.29 21.63
C PRO A 29 -12.84 -11.69 21.41
N THR A 30 -14.09 -11.93 21.83
CA THR A 30 -14.75 -13.23 21.64
C THR A 30 -15.02 -13.52 20.17
N PHE A 31 -15.62 -12.57 19.45
CA PHE A 31 -15.89 -12.72 18.01
C PHE A 31 -14.60 -12.81 17.20
N SER A 32 -13.58 -12.02 17.55
CA SER A 32 -12.26 -12.11 16.92
C SER A 32 -11.67 -13.52 17.08
N SER A 33 -11.72 -14.09 18.29
CA SER A 33 -11.25 -15.45 18.55
C SER A 33 -12.07 -16.52 17.81
N LEU A 34 -13.40 -16.36 17.72
CA LEU A 34 -14.26 -17.26 16.97
C LEU A 34 -13.98 -17.23 15.46
N ILE A 35 -13.75 -16.05 14.89
CA ILE A 35 -13.37 -15.90 13.47
C ILE A 35 -12.01 -16.53 13.22
N GLN A 36 -11.02 -16.32 14.08
CA GLN A 36 -9.71 -16.97 13.96
C GLN A 36 -9.82 -18.49 13.97
N LYS A 37 -10.62 -19.06 14.88
CA LYS A 37 -10.88 -20.51 14.94
C LYS A 37 -11.64 -21.02 13.72
N ALA A 38 -12.60 -20.25 13.20
CA ALA A 38 -13.35 -20.61 12.01
C ALA A 38 -12.45 -20.63 10.77
N ASN A 39 -11.61 -19.61 10.61
CA ASN A 39 -10.63 -19.54 9.52
C ASN A 39 -9.62 -20.69 9.60
N LEU A 40 -9.10 -20.99 10.80
CA LEU A 40 -8.22 -22.13 11.00
C LEU A 40 -8.90 -23.44 10.62
N SER A 41 -10.14 -23.65 11.08
CA SER A 41 -10.92 -24.84 10.71
C SER A 41 -11.18 -24.94 9.21
N ALA A 42 -11.35 -23.81 8.51
CA ALA A 42 -11.53 -23.77 7.07
C ALA A 42 -10.24 -24.17 6.34
N ASP A 43 -9.09 -23.66 6.79
CA ASP A 43 -7.79 -24.00 6.21
C ASP A 43 -7.42 -25.46 6.45
N GLU A 44 -7.68 -26.00 7.65
CA GLU A 44 -7.50 -27.44 7.88
C GLU A 44 -8.39 -28.29 6.97
N GLN A 45 -9.61 -27.83 6.69
CA GLN A 45 -10.50 -28.51 5.73
C GLN A 45 -9.96 -28.40 4.31
N ALA A 46 -9.40 -27.26 3.93
CA ALA A 46 -8.74 -27.08 2.64
C ALA A 46 -7.54 -28.03 2.51
N VAL A 47 -6.65 -28.09 3.51
CA VAL A 47 -5.50 -29.01 3.52
C VAL A 47 -5.94 -30.48 3.47
N ARG A 48 -7.03 -30.85 4.16
CA ARG A 48 -7.63 -32.19 4.03
C ARG A 48 -8.01 -32.50 2.57
N SER A 49 -8.70 -31.58 1.92
CA SER A 49 -9.12 -31.75 0.52
C SER A 49 -7.91 -31.78 -0.44
N MET A 50 -6.93 -30.89 -0.24
CA MET A 50 -5.69 -30.86 -1.02
C MET A 50 -4.92 -32.17 -0.90
N ASN A 51 -4.78 -32.71 0.32
CA ASN A 51 -4.10 -33.99 0.55
C ASN A 51 -4.88 -35.16 -0.07
N THR A 52 -6.21 -35.11 -0.03
CA THR A 52 -7.05 -36.11 -0.70
C THR A 52 -6.85 -36.08 -2.22
N ALA A 53 -6.72 -34.88 -2.82
CA ALA A 53 -6.44 -34.72 -4.24
C ALA A 53 -5.05 -35.24 -4.62
N LEU A 54 -4.02 -34.89 -3.86
CA LEU A 54 -2.65 -35.39 -4.07
C LEU A 54 -2.57 -36.92 -3.96
N MET A 55 -3.25 -37.52 -2.97
CA MET A 55 -3.32 -38.97 -2.82
C MET A 55 -4.08 -39.65 -3.96
N ALA A 56 -5.16 -39.04 -4.44
CA ALA A 56 -5.96 -39.58 -5.55
C ALA A 56 -5.17 -39.53 -6.86
N ASP A 57 -4.46 -38.43 -7.11
CA ASP A 57 -3.60 -38.31 -8.29
C ASP A 57 -2.40 -39.27 -8.22
N GLU A 58 -1.79 -39.42 -7.04
CA GLU A 58 -0.68 -40.36 -6.83
C GLU A 58 -1.04 -41.80 -7.20
N ALA A 59 -2.28 -42.24 -6.93
CA ALA A 59 -2.75 -43.57 -7.28
C ALA A 59 -2.87 -43.82 -8.80
N ILE A 60 -2.95 -42.76 -9.61
CA ILE A 60 -3.17 -42.81 -11.06
C ILE A 60 -1.88 -42.47 -11.81
N ASN A 61 -1.23 -41.37 -11.42
CA ASN A 61 -0.12 -40.75 -12.13
C ASN A 61 1.23 -40.89 -11.38
N GLY A 62 1.21 -41.38 -10.14
CA GLY A 62 2.39 -41.39 -9.27
C GLY A 62 2.60 -40.05 -8.54
N LYS A 63 3.57 -40.00 -7.63
CA LYS A 63 3.87 -38.78 -6.87
C LYS A 63 4.33 -37.66 -7.82
N PRO A 64 3.85 -36.41 -7.62
CA PRO A 64 4.39 -35.25 -8.32
C PRO A 64 5.91 -35.16 -8.13
N SER A 65 6.64 -34.97 -9.22
CA SER A 65 8.12 -34.96 -9.19
C SER A 65 8.71 -33.59 -8.84
N ASN A 66 7.88 -32.55 -8.86
CA ASN A 66 8.24 -31.18 -8.56
C ASN A 66 7.00 -30.39 -8.13
N LEU A 67 7.24 -29.19 -7.58
CA LEU A 67 6.18 -28.31 -7.11
C LEU A 67 5.20 -27.89 -8.21
N GLY A 68 5.67 -27.71 -9.45
CA GLY A 68 4.81 -27.32 -10.57
C GLY A 68 3.74 -28.36 -10.86
N GLU A 69 4.11 -29.64 -10.83
CA GLU A 69 3.17 -30.76 -10.95
C GLU A 69 2.23 -30.84 -9.76
N ALA A 70 2.73 -30.68 -8.53
CA ALA A 70 1.88 -30.65 -7.33
C ALA A 70 0.84 -29.51 -7.41
N ARG A 71 1.25 -28.31 -7.84
CA ARG A 71 0.34 -27.19 -8.07
C ARG A 71 -0.70 -27.47 -9.15
N ALA A 72 -0.33 -28.18 -10.22
CA ALA A 72 -1.28 -28.54 -11.27
C ALA A 72 -2.39 -29.48 -10.74
N VAL A 73 -2.02 -30.45 -9.90
CA VAL A 73 -2.97 -31.36 -9.23
C VAL A 73 -3.92 -30.58 -8.32
N LEU A 74 -3.39 -29.65 -7.51
CA LEU A 74 -4.18 -28.84 -6.59
C LEU A 74 -5.09 -27.85 -7.33
N ALA A 75 -4.59 -27.23 -8.41
CA ALA A 75 -5.39 -26.34 -9.26
C ALA A 75 -6.57 -27.10 -9.91
N ALA A 76 -6.34 -28.33 -10.37
CA ALA A 76 -7.42 -29.19 -10.89
C ALA A 76 -8.46 -29.55 -9.81
N ALA A 77 -8.05 -29.58 -8.54
CA ALA A 77 -8.93 -29.75 -7.38
C ALA A 77 -9.58 -28.45 -6.86
N GLY A 78 -9.34 -27.30 -7.52
CA GLY A 78 -9.89 -26.00 -7.16
C GLY A 78 -9.04 -25.15 -6.21
N TYR A 79 -7.81 -25.58 -5.93
CA TYR A 79 -6.86 -24.91 -5.03
C TYR A 79 -5.67 -24.37 -5.84
N ASN A 80 -5.89 -23.31 -6.61
CA ASN A 80 -4.82 -22.67 -7.37
C ASN A 80 -3.95 -21.82 -6.43
N ALA A 81 -2.66 -22.11 -6.36
CA ALA A 81 -1.70 -21.42 -5.51
C ALA A 81 -1.58 -19.91 -5.80
N GLU A 82 -1.96 -19.44 -7.00
CA GLU A 82 -1.96 -18.01 -7.32
C GLU A 82 -3.17 -17.27 -6.76
N SER A 83 -4.27 -17.97 -6.48
CA SER A 83 -5.55 -17.36 -6.09
C SER A 83 -6.13 -17.87 -4.77
N TYR A 84 -5.53 -18.90 -4.16
CA TYR A 84 -6.05 -19.54 -2.96
C TYR A 84 -4.98 -19.63 -1.86
N HIS A 85 -5.10 -18.75 -0.85
CA HIS A 85 -4.18 -18.61 0.29
C HIS A 85 -4.86 -19.02 1.61
N PRO A 86 -4.11 -19.31 2.69
CA PRO A 86 -4.70 -19.61 3.99
C PRO A 86 -5.47 -18.40 4.52
N ILE A 87 -6.68 -18.65 5.00
CA ILE A 87 -7.59 -17.62 5.51
C ILE A 87 -7.25 -17.29 6.98
N SER A 88 -6.57 -18.20 7.67
CA SER A 88 -6.07 -18.02 9.03
C SER A 88 -4.79 -17.20 9.03
N ALA A 89 -4.83 -16.08 9.76
CA ALA A 89 -3.68 -15.18 9.86
C ALA A 89 -2.46 -15.91 10.43
N GLY A 90 -1.29 -15.65 9.84
CA GLY A 90 -0.01 -16.23 10.27
C GLY A 90 0.17 -17.71 9.93
N HIS A 91 -0.56 -18.24 8.93
CA HIS A 91 -0.40 -19.62 8.46
C HIS A 91 0.01 -19.68 6.99
N ASN A 92 0.67 -20.77 6.62
CA ASN A 92 1.19 -21.03 5.29
C ASN A 92 0.94 -22.48 4.87
N PHE A 93 0.78 -22.72 3.56
CA PHE A 93 0.73 -24.06 2.99
C PHE A 93 2.10 -24.47 2.47
N TYR A 94 2.59 -25.63 2.93
CA TYR A 94 3.83 -26.23 2.46
C TYR A 94 3.55 -27.59 1.85
N TRP A 95 4.04 -27.84 0.64
CA TRP A 95 4.05 -29.16 0.04
C TRP A 95 5.34 -29.89 0.39
N ASP A 96 5.21 -31.05 1.04
CA ASP A 96 6.31 -31.98 1.27
C ASP A 96 6.37 -33.00 0.13
N ALA A 97 7.45 -32.98 -0.65
CA ALA A 97 7.63 -33.83 -1.82
C ALA A 97 7.83 -35.31 -1.48
N GLU A 98 8.34 -35.62 -0.29
CA GLU A 98 8.56 -37.01 0.14
C GLU A 98 7.27 -37.62 0.69
N LEU A 99 6.59 -36.87 1.56
CA LEU A 99 5.29 -37.27 2.12
C LEU A 99 4.16 -37.15 1.11
N ASN A 100 4.35 -36.36 0.05
CA ASN A 100 3.33 -35.95 -0.92
C ASN A 100 2.08 -35.39 -0.25
N CYS A 101 2.26 -34.45 0.68
CA CYS A 101 1.16 -33.83 1.39
C CYS A 101 1.39 -32.33 1.59
N ILE A 102 0.28 -31.61 1.73
CA ILE A 102 0.22 -30.23 2.19
C ILE A 102 0.19 -30.22 3.71
N LEU A 103 1.03 -29.36 4.27
CA LEU A 103 1.13 -29.00 5.66
C LEU A 103 0.58 -27.58 5.84
N LEU A 104 -0.33 -27.40 6.79
CA LEU A 104 -0.66 -26.10 7.35
C LEU A 104 0.36 -25.80 8.44
N VAL A 105 1.15 -24.75 8.24
CA VAL A 105 2.23 -24.37 9.15
C VAL A 105 1.89 -23.00 9.73
N LYS A 106 1.94 -22.88 11.05
CA LYS A 106 1.79 -21.63 11.78
C LYS A 106 3.16 -21.00 11.98
N GLY A 107 3.18 -19.68 11.88
CA GLY A 107 4.34 -18.85 12.12
C GLY A 107 5.13 -18.52 10.86
N SER A 108 6.31 -17.93 11.07
CA SER A 108 7.16 -17.37 10.01
C SER A 108 8.10 -18.42 9.42
N ARG A 109 9.03 -18.04 8.55
CA ARG A 109 10.13 -18.95 8.12
C ARG A 109 11.09 -19.34 9.26
N VAL A 110 11.03 -18.66 10.42
CA VAL A 110 11.90 -18.90 11.60
C VAL A 110 11.19 -19.72 12.68
N THR A 111 9.94 -19.37 12.97
CA THR A 111 9.16 -19.96 14.07
C THR A 111 8.05 -20.83 13.51
N GLN A 112 8.43 -21.99 12.96
CA GLN A 112 7.48 -22.88 12.31
C GLN A 112 6.94 -23.90 13.27
N GLU A 113 5.62 -24.10 13.20
CA GLU A 113 4.95 -25.21 13.87
C GLU A 113 3.91 -25.77 12.90
N VAL A 114 4.02 -27.04 12.56
CA VAL A 114 2.95 -27.70 11.80
C VAL A 114 1.69 -27.71 12.67
N VAL A 115 0.60 -27.18 12.15
CA VAL A 115 -0.73 -27.22 12.78
C VAL A 115 -1.54 -28.39 12.27
N TYR A 116 -1.42 -28.70 10.98
CA TYR A 116 -2.13 -29.78 10.32
C TYR A 116 -1.31 -30.33 9.15
N PRO A 117 -1.32 -31.64 8.84
CA PRO A 117 -2.07 -32.74 9.45
C PRO A 117 -1.76 -33.00 10.92
N THR A 118 -2.73 -33.54 11.66
CA THR A 118 -2.58 -33.86 13.10
C THR A 118 -1.44 -34.82 13.40
N GLU A 119 -1.03 -35.62 12.42
CA GLU A 119 0.09 -36.56 12.50
C GLU A 119 1.43 -35.85 12.70
N TYR A 120 1.55 -34.62 12.18
CA TYR A 120 2.75 -33.79 12.27
C TYR A 120 2.54 -32.58 13.18
N ALA A 121 1.37 -32.44 13.80
CA ALA A 121 1.04 -31.27 14.61
C ALA A 121 2.04 -31.08 15.77
N GLY A 122 2.53 -29.85 15.93
CA GLY A 122 3.57 -29.50 16.89
C GLY A 122 5.00 -29.75 16.41
N ALA A 123 5.20 -30.26 15.18
CA ALA A 123 6.53 -30.38 14.60
C ALA A 123 7.08 -28.99 14.26
N GLY A 124 8.27 -28.68 14.81
CA GLY A 124 8.86 -27.34 14.79
C GLY A 124 10.13 -27.21 13.95
N GLU A 125 11.05 -26.34 14.37
CA GLU A 125 12.29 -26.01 13.62
C GLU A 125 13.08 -27.23 13.12
N ASP A 126 13.30 -28.24 13.97
CA ASP A 126 14.02 -29.48 13.59
C ASP A 126 13.35 -30.24 12.45
N PHE A 127 12.03 -30.09 12.31
CA PHE A 127 11.26 -30.71 11.24
C PHE A 127 11.45 -29.97 9.90
N PHE A 128 11.85 -28.70 9.90
CA PHE A 128 12.06 -27.91 8.68
C PHE A 128 13.54 -27.62 8.38
N ALA A 129 14.43 -27.87 9.33
CA ALA A 129 15.86 -27.59 9.19
C ALA A 129 16.52 -28.38 8.04
N ASN A 130 17.26 -27.67 7.18
CA ASN A 130 18.07 -28.23 6.10
C ASN A 130 17.30 -29.12 5.08
N ASP A 131 15.98 -28.95 4.94
CA ASP A 131 15.17 -29.84 4.10
C ASP A 131 14.78 -29.21 2.75
N THR A 132 15.45 -29.67 1.69
CA THR A 132 15.14 -29.29 0.29
C THR A 132 13.88 -29.95 -0.25
N ARG A 133 13.10 -30.67 0.56
CA ARG A 133 11.91 -31.43 0.12
C ARG A 133 10.59 -30.73 0.42
N ARG A 134 10.58 -29.66 1.23
CA ARG A 134 9.36 -28.93 1.60
C ARG A 134 9.31 -27.57 0.94
N TYR A 135 8.34 -27.40 0.05
CA TYR A 135 8.17 -26.22 -0.77
C TYR A 135 6.98 -25.40 -0.28
N ASN A 136 7.15 -24.11 -0.06
CA ASN A 136 6.00 -23.24 0.14
C ASN A 136 5.15 -23.22 -1.14
N LEU A 137 3.83 -23.41 -0.98
CA LEU A 137 2.94 -23.58 -2.12
C LEU A 137 2.81 -22.32 -2.98
N PHE A 138 3.10 -21.13 -2.45
CA PHE A 138 2.93 -19.82 -3.09
C PHE A 138 4.16 -19.36 -3.86
N ASP A 139 5.32 -19.35 -3.20
CA ASP A 139 6.56 -18.80 -3.77
C ASP A 139 7.50 -19.88 -4.34
N GLY A 140 7.29 -21.15 -3.95
CA GLY A 140 8.03 -22.32 -4.42
C GLY A 140 9.41 -22.55 -3.82
N TRP A 141 9.72 -21.90 -2.70
CA TRP A 141 10.99 -22.07 -2.00
C TRP A 141 11.02 -23.23 -1.03
N THR A 142 12.20 -23.86 -0.91
CA THR A 142 12.52 -24.80 0.16
C THR A 142 13.12 -24.08 1.35
N LEU A 143 12.59 -24.33 2.54
CA LEU A 143 13.21 -23.88 3.80
C LEU A 143 14.53 -24.62 3.99
N GLY A 144 15.63 -23.94 3.65
CA GLY A 144 16.96 -24.49 3.78
C GLY A 144 18.09 -23.52 3.49
N ASP A 145 17.83 -22.31 2.99
CA ASP A 145 18.86 -21.27 2.96
C ASP A 145 18.80 -20.45 4.27
N GLU A 146 19.39 -21.02 5.32
CA GLU A 146 19.53 -20.41 6.66
C GLU A 146 20.27 -19.05 6.63
N THR A 147 20.87 -18.65 5.50
CA THR A 147 21.63 -17.40 5.43
C THR A 147 20.78 -16.12 5.41
N ILE A 148 19.50 -16.16 5.01
CA ILE A 148 18.74 -14.92 4.77
C ILE A 148 17.92 -14.49 6.00
N VAL A 149 17.44 -15.43 6.81
CA VAL A 149 16.42 -15.14 7.83
C VAL A 149 17.02 -14.83 9.22
N ALA A 150 18.17 -15.42 9.56
CA ALA A 150 18.91 -15.07 10.78
C ALA A 150 19.53 -13.65 10.75
N GLU A 151 19.58 -13.03 9.57
CA GLU A 151 20.15 -11.70 9.38
C GLU A 151 19.13 -10.56 9.63
N VAL A 152 17.80 -10.82 9.61
CA VAL A 152 16.74 -9.78 9.69
C VAL A 152 16.58 -9.18 11.09
N ASP A 153 16.68 -10.01 12.13
CA ASP A 153 16.56 -9.59 13.53
C ASP A 153 17.85 -8.92 14.09
N ALA A 154 18.97 -8.95 13.35
CA ALA A 154 20.26 -8.41 13.78
C ALA A 154 20.77 -7.21 12.94
N GLY A 155 20.00 -6.76 11.95
CA GLY A 155 20.41 -5.73 10.99
C GLY A 155 21.10 -6.30 9.75
N VAL A 156 20.31 -6.89 8.86
CA VAL A 156 20.77 -7.48 7.59
C VAL A 156 21.57 -6.46 6.79
N THR A 157 22.72 -6.89 6.27
CA THR A 157 23.40 -6.20 5.17
C THR A 157 23.47 -7.17 4.00
N LEU A 158 22.59 -7.03 3.01
CA LEU A 158 22.50 -7.96 1.88
C LEU A 158 23.31 -7.44 0.70
N THR A 159 24.57 -7.83 0.63
CA THR A 159 25.34 -7.69 -0.61
C THR A 159 24.88 -8.75 -1.62
N ALA A 160 24.01 -8.36 -2.55
CA ALA A 160 23.58 -9.20 -3.66
C ALA A 160 24.57 -9.09 -4.85
N ASP A 161 25.15 -10.19 -5.30
CA ASP A 161 25.84 -10.25 -6.61
C ASP A 161 24.84 -10.53 -7.75
N GLU A 162 25.31 -10.81 -8.98
CA GLU A 162 24.49 -11.03 -10.19
C GLU A 162 23.39 -12.14 -10.04
N THR A 163 23.36 -12.89 -8.93
CA THR A 163 22.30 -13.86 -8.58
C THR A 163 21.19 -13.31 -7.65
N GLY A 164 21.24 -12.02 -7.27
CA GLY A 164 20.46 -11.39 -6.20
C GLY A 164 18.95 -11.14 -6.42
N LYS A 165 18.41 -11.39 -7.62
CA LYS A 165 16.98 -11.18 -7.94
C LYS A 165 16.07 -12.05 -7.07
N GLU A 166 16.42 -13.32 -6.91
CA GLU A 166 15.62 -14.29 -6.15
C GLU A 166 15.63 -13.99 -4.64
N LYS A 167 16.78 -13.59 -4.08
CA LYS A 167 16.89 -13.20 -2.67
C LYS A 167 16.11 -11.92 -2.34
N LEU A 168 16.12 -10.91 -3.22
CA LEU A 168 15.35 -9.67 -3.02
C LEU A 168 13.83 -9.90 -3.18
N ALA A 169 13.41 -10.70 -4.16
CA ALA A 169 12.02 -11.13 -4.26
C ALA A 169 11.58 -11.80 -2.95
N ASP A 170 12.44 -12.63 -2.37
CA ASP A 170 12.19 -13.29 -1.10
C ASP A 170 12.09 -12.34 0.07
N ILE A 171 12.91 -11.29 0.16
CA ILE A 171 12.82 -10.31 1.25
C ILE A 171 11.54 -9.47 1.14
N ILE A 172 11.18 -9.07 -0.08
CA ILE A 172 9.93 -8.33 -0.34
C ILE A 172 8.72 -9.22 -0.04
N ARG A 173 8.77 -10.52 -0.38
CA ARG A 173 7.72 -11.51 -0.08
C ARG A 173 7.67 -11.90 1.41
N ILE A 174 8.81 -12.04 2.08
CA ILE A 174 8.91 -12.31 3.52
C ILE A 174 8.35 -11.12 4.29
N GLY A 175 8.63 -9.88 3.84
CA GLY A 175 8.06 -8.69 4.45
C GLY A 175 6.59 -8.42 4.15
N ALA A 176 6.07 -9.00 3.08
CA ALA A 176 4.64 -9.03 2.79
C ALA A 176 3.85 -10.00 3.69
N LEU A 177 4.48 -11.08 4.17
CA LEU A 177 3.81 -12.21 4.82
C LEU A 177 3.98 -12.29 6.34
N SER A 178 4.88 -11.51 6.95
CA SER A 178 5.11 -11.58 8.40
C SER A 178 3.95 -11.05 9.24
N GLY A 179 3.12 -10.13 8.70
CA GLY A 179 2.02 -9.51 9.45
C GLY A 179 2.45 -8.77 10.73
N GLU A 180 3.76 -8.70 11.00
CA GLU A 180 4.39 -8.05 12.14
C GLU A 180 5.30 -6.94 11.60
N THR A 181 5.26 -5.79 12.28
CA THR A 181 6.08 -4.61 12.04
C THR A 181 7.56 -4.96 11.97
N PHE A 182 8.23 -4.53 10.90
CA PHE A 182 9.70 -4.53 10.76
C PHE A 182 10.37 -3.56 11.75
N ASP A 183 10.11 -3.68 13.05
CA ASP A 183 10.68 -2.79 14.04
C ASP A 183 12.19 -3.01 14.16
N GLY A 184 12.99 -2.03 13.73
CA GLY A 184 14.46 -2.04 13.87
C GLY A 184 15.24 -2.90 12.86
N GLY A 185 14.56 -3.63 11.97
CA GLY A 185 15.22 -4.42 10.91
C GLY A 185 15.93 -3.51 9.89
N LYS A 186 17.09 -3.93 9.39
CA LYS A 186 17.82 -3.22 8.32
C LYS A 186 17.92 -4.10 7.08
N ILE A 187 17.69 -3.53 5.91
CA ILE A 187 17.91 -4.13 4.60
C ILE A 187 18.93 -3.23 3.90
N THR A 188 19.98 -3.79 3.33
CA THR A 188 20.89 -3.04 2.45
C THR A 188 20.98 -3.79 1.14
N LEU A 189 20.76 -3.11 0.02
CA LEU A 189 20.89 -3.71 -1.31
C LEU A 189 22.32 -3.56 -1.83
N ALA A 190 22.61 -4.30 -2.90
CA ALA A 190 23.89 -4.22 -3.56
C ALA A 190 24.09 -2.86 -4.24
N GLU A 191 25.33 -2.38 -4.18
CA GLU A 191 25.69 -1.06 -4.67
C GLU A 191 25.35 -0.92 -6.17
N ASN A 192 24.52 0.07 -6.49
CA ASN A 192 24.07 0.41 -7.84
C ASN A 192 23.52 -0.79 -8.66
N ALA A 193 23.01 -1.82 -7.99
CA ALA A 193 22.50 -3.01 -8.64
C ALA A 193 21.14 -2.76 -9.32
N THR A 194 20.84 -3.50 -10.39
CA THR A 194 19.51 -3.49 -11.00
C THR A 194 18.83 -4.84 -10.76
N TYR A 195 17.66 -4.80 -10.16
CA TYR A 195 16.81 -5.96 -9.88
C TYR A 195 15.57 -5.88 -10.77
N ASP A 196 15.55 -6.67 -11.83
CA ASP A 196 14.48 -6.63 -12.83
C ASP A 196 13.51 -7.80 -12.64
N PHE A 197 12.31 -7.51 -12.15
CA PHE A 197 11.23 -8.47 -11.93
C PHE A 197 10.24 -8.54 -13.09
N THR A 198 10.51 -7.94 -14.26
CA THR A 198 9.51 -7.83 -15.35
C THR A 198 8.96 -9.20 -15.80
N ASP A 199 9.78 -10.25 -15.85
CA ASP A 199 9.35 -11.61 -16.20
C ASP A 199 8.55 -12.32 -15.08
N SER A 200 8.64 -11.84 -13.84
CA SER A 200 7.91 -12.37 -12.67
C SER A 200 7.60 -11.21 -11.72
N PRO A 201 6.60 -10.38 -12.06
CA PRO A 201 6.38 -9.11 -11.38
C PRO A 201 6.13 -9.25 -9.88
N ILE A 202 6.57 -8.26 -9.11
CA ILE A 202 6.24 -8.15 -7.69
C ILE A 202 4.80 -7.67 -7.58
N LYS A 203 3.92 -8.57 -7.10
CA LYS A 203 2.49 -8.32 -6.94
C LYS A 203 2.04 -8.14 -5.50
N THR A 204 2.89 -8.51 -4.54
CA THR A 204 2.57 -8.47 -3.12
C THR A 204 3.41 -7.39 -2.44
N PRO A 205 2.79 -6.39 -1.79
CA PRO A 205 3.49 -5.30 -1.13
C PRO A 205 4.02 -5.70 0.25
N ILE A 206 4.99 -4.94 0.77
CA ILE A 206 5.36 -4.98 2.19
C ILE A 206 4.31 -4.19 2.97
N VAL A 207 3.51 -4.86 3.80
CA VAL A 207 2.29 -4.28 4.37
C VAL A 207 2.54 -3.16 5.39
N LYS A 208 3.49 -3.36 6.32
CA LYS A 208 3.85 -2.34 7.32
C LYS A 208 5.34 -2.36 7.61
N PHE A 209 6.00 -1.22 7.43
CA PHE A 209 7.44 -1.08 7.56
C PHE A 209 7.82 0.01 8.57
N GLU A 210 8.59 -0.37 9.59
CA GLU A 210 9.13 0.51 10.64
C GLU A 210 10.64 0.27 10.82
N GLY A 211 11.30 -0.22 9.75
CA GLY A 211 12.72 -0.56 9.70
C GLY A 211 13.49 0.33 8.72
N THR A 212 14.74 -0.02 8.41
CA THR A 212 15.57 0.70 7.42
C THR A 212 15.76 -0.13 6.17
N ILE A 213 15.59 0.46 4.99
CA ILE A 213 16.12 -0.05 3.72
C ILE A 213 17.09 0.97 3.13
N ASP A 214 18.31 0.53 2.89
CA ASP A 214 19.32 1.24 2.13
C ASP A 214 19.45 0.59 0.75
N GLY A 215 18.85 1.21 -0.26
CA GLY A 215 18.93 0.77 -1.63
C GLY A 215 20.34 0.84 -2.21
N ASN A 216 21.28 1.58 -1.59
CA ASN A 216 22.66 1.70 -2.05
C ASN A 216 22.80 2.06 -3.54
N GLY A 217 21.88 2.87 -4.07
CA GLY A 217 21.80 3.26 -5.48
C GLY A 217 21.09 2.25 -6.38
N ALA A 218 20.52 1.18 -5.85
CA ALA A 218 19.88 0.13 -6.62
C ALA A 218 18.61 0.61 -7.34
N THR A 219 18.29 -0.08 -8.44
CA THR A 219 17.07 0.12 -9.23
C THR A 219 16.22 -1.14 -9.23
N LEU A 220 14.93 -1.01 -8.91
CA LEU A 220 13.94 -2.09 -8.98
C LEU A 220 13.04 -1.88 -10.20
N LYS A 221 12.79 -2.94 -10.97
CA LYS A 221 11.85 -2.95 -12.11
C LYS A 221 10.84 -4.08 -11.97
N GLY A 222 9.70 -3.99 -12.65
CA GLY A 222 8.68 -5.05 -12.62
C GLY A 222 7.86 -5.07 -11.33
N ILE A 223 7.54 -3.88 -10.79
CA ILE A 223 6.56 -3.73 -9.70
C ILE A 223 5.17 -3.64 -10.33
N ASP A 224 4.28 -4.56 -9.98
CA ASP A 224 2.91 -4.67 -10.54
C ASP A 224 1.92 -4.96 -9.39
N ILE A 225 1.66 -3.93 -8.59
CA ILE A 225 0.82 -4.06 -7.39
C ILE A 225 -0.58 -3.58 -7.72
N THR A 226 -1.50 -4.52 -7.87
CA THR A 226 -2.92 -4.21 -8.01
C THR A 226 -3.56 -4.00 -6.63
N PRO A 227 -4.20 -2.86 -6.35
CA PRO A 227 -4.95 -2.66 -5.12
C PRO A 227 -6.15 -3.61 -5.02
N VAL A 228 -6.29 -4.37 -3.94
CA VAL A 228 -7.43 -5.28 -3.72
C VAL A 228 -8.07 -4.97 -2.37
N HIS A 229 -9.41 -4.90 -2.32
CA HIS A 229 -10.12 -4.60 -1.09
C HIS A 229 -10.29 -5.85 -0.22
N GLY A 230 -10.08 -5.71 1.09
CA GLY A 230 -10.43 -6.74 2.07
C GLY A 230 -9.24 -7.18 2.93
N LYS A 231 -9.50 -8.12 3.84
CA LYS A 231 -8.51 -8.68 4.78
C LYS A 231 -7.42 -9.52 4.09
N ASP A 232 -7.70 -9.92 2.84
CA ASP A 232 -6.89 -10.83 2.03
C ASP A 232 -6.34 -10.15 0.76
N GLY A 233 -6.44 -8.82 0.65
CA GLY A 233 -6.02 -8.01 -0.51
C GLY A 233 -4.76 -7.18 -0.27
N ASN A 234 -4.15 -6.66 -1.35
CA ASN A 234 -3.01 -5.73 -1.28
C ASN A 234 -3.45 -4.35 -0.76
N GLY A 235 -2.71 -3.81 0.20
CA GLY A 235 -2.95 -2.48 0.78
C GLY A 235 -3.09 -2.51 2.30
N CYS A 236 -2.46 -1.56 2.97
CA CYS A 236 -2.59 -1.38 4.42
C CYS A 236 -3.81 -0.51 4.73
N LEU A 237 -4.79 -1.06 5.46
CA LEU A 237 -5.85 -0.29 6.08
C LEU A 237 -5.26 0.57 7.19
N TYR A 238 -5.10 1.86 6.93
CA TYR A 238 -4.51 2.79 7.91
C TYR A 238 -5.54 3.67 8.61
N ILE A 239 -6.74 3.84 8.03
CA ILE A 239 -7.87 4.55 8.63
C ILE A 239 -9.17 3.83 8.29
N ASP A 240 -10.01 3.62 9.31
CA ASP A 240 -11.34 3.07 9.16
C ASP A 240 -12.33 3.81 10.08
N TYR A 241 -13.31 4.50 9.51
CA TYR A 241 -14.32 5.22 10.30
C TYR A 241 -15.68 5.25 9.63
N TYR A 242 -16.72 5.37 10.46
CA TYR A 242 -18.10 5.54 10.00
C TYR A 242 -18.42 7.03 9.84
N ASP A 243 -18.86 7.44 8.65
CA ASP A 243 -19.40 8.77 8.37
C ASP A 243 -20.92 8.73 8.60
N PRO A 244 -21.44 9.33 9.69
CA PRO A 244 -22.86 9.30 10.00
C PRO A 244 -23.70 10.23 9.11
N GLU A 245 -23.10 11.23 8.48
CA GLU A 245 -23.80 12.17 7.59
C GLU A 245 -24.06 11.53 6.23
N GLN A 246 -23.10 10.77 5.74
CA GLN A 246 -23.20 10.01 4.50
C GLN A 246 -23.72 8.59 4.72
N GLY A 247 -23.76 8.12 5.97
CA GLY A 247 -24.23 6.80 6.35
C GLY A 247 -23.31 5.66 5.92
N VAL A 248 -22.02 5.92 5.69
CA VAL A 248 -21.08 4.97 5.06
C VAL A 248 -19.82 4.75 5.88
N GLN A 249 -19.30 3.51 5.81
CA GLN A 249 -17.95 3.21 6.27
C GLN A 249 -16.92 3.74 5.25
N LYS A 250 -15.92 4.47 5.74
CA LYS A 250 -14.79 5.00 4.99
C LYS A 250 -13.51 4.28 5.43
N SER A 251 -13.08 3.33 4.60
CA SER A 251 -11.88 2.53 4.81
C SER A 251 -10.80 2.93 3.81
N LYS A 252 -9.69 3.48 4.31
CA LYS A 252 -8.60 4.06 3.51
C LYS A 252 -7.41 3.11 3.46
N TYR A 253 -6.94 2.84 2.24
CA TYR A 253 -5.88 1.87 1.97
C TYR A 253 -4.69 2.54 1.32
N GLY A 254 -3.52 2.41 1.93
CA GLY A 254 -2.23 2.79 1.33
C GLY A 254 -1.70 1.61 0.53
N VAL A 255 -1.30 1.84 -0.71
CA VAL A 255 -0.73 0.84 -1.60
C VAL A 255 0.58 1.34 -2.19
N GLY A 256 1.63 0.54 -2.13
CA GLY A 256 2.93 0.83 -2.76
C GLY A 256 3.82 -0.40 -2.67
N LEU A 257 5.11 -0.29 -3.03
CA LEU A 257 6.05 -1.36 -2.66
C LEU A 257 6.04 -1.60 -1.14
N PHE A 258 5.88 -0.50 -0.40
CA PHE A 258 5.55 -0.49 1.02
C PHE A 258 4.17 0.12 1.21
N ASP A 259 3.20 -0.62 1.72
CA ASP A 259 1.85 -0.09 1.90
C ASP A 259 1.79 0.98 3.01
N TYR A 260 2.61 0.84 4.06
CA TYR A 260 2.70 1.77 5.18
C TYR A 260 4.13 1.93 5.68
N LEU A 261 4.59 3.18 5.83
CA LEU A 261 5.85 3.56 6.47
C LEU A 261 5.58 4.33 7.77
N GLY A 262 5.88 3.69 8.90
CA GLY A 262 5.63 4.22 10.24
C GLY A 262 6.80 4.97 10.87
N GLU A 263 6.63 5.38 12.13
CA GLU A 263 7.67 6.01 12.94
C GLU A 263 8.91 5.11 13.04
N GLY A 264 10.11 5.68 12.83
CA GLY A 264 11.37 4.92 12.79
C GLY A 264 11.68 4.26 11.44
N GLY A 265 10.70 4.18 10.53
CA GLY A 265 10.90 3.68 9.18
C GLY A 265 11.79 4.60 8.34
N LEU A 266 12.78 4.03 7.65
CA LEU A 266 13.68 4.73 6.72
C LEU A 266 13.76 3.96 5.39
N ILE A 267 13.48 4.65 4.29
CA ILE A 267 13.76 4.16 2.93
C ILE A 267 14.75 5.12 2.30
N GLU A 268 15.92 4.63 1.90
CA GLU A 268 16.94 5.47 1.28
C GLU A 268 17.62 4.88 0.05
N ASN A 269 18.16 5.74 -0.80
CA ASN A 269 19.07 5.39 -1.91
C ASN A 269 18.49 4.36 -2.89
N LEU A 270 17.18 4.42 -3.17
CA LEU A 270 16.46 3.42 -3.96
C LEU A 270 15.79 4.06 -5.18
N THR A 271 15.93 3.45 -6.34
CA THR A 271 15.18 3.81 -7.55
C THR A 271 14.14 2.74 -7.86
N ILE A 272 12.91 3.14 -8.18
CA ILE A 272 11.88 2.26 -8.73
C ILE A 272 11.52 2.73 -10.14
N GLU A 273 11.68 1.84 -11.11
CA GLU A 273 11.33 2.08 -12.50
C GLU A 273 10.07 1.29 -12.84
N TYR A 274 8.97 2.03 -13.07
CA TYR A 274 7.72 1.46 -13.52
C TYR A 274 7.67 1.39 -15.04
N SER A 275 6.90 0.46 -15.57
CA SER A 275 6.66 0.33 -17.01
C SER A 275 5.18 0.11 -17.30
N ASP A 276 4.32 0.65 -16.43
CA ASP A 276 2.89 0.48 -16.53
C ASP A 276 2.33 1.40 -17.61
N THR A 277 1.93 0.78 -18.70
CA THR A 277 1.31 1.46 -19.85
C THR A 277 -0.16 1.08 -19.98
N GLU A 278 -0.70 0.31 -19.02
CA GLU A 278 -2.07 -0.14 -19.07
C GLU A 278 -3.01 1.05 -18.89
N THR A 279 -4.05 1.11 -19.70
CA THR A 279 -5.05 2.19 -19.61
C THR A 279 -6.25 1.78 -18.74
N THR A 280 -6.22 0.54 -18.24
CA THR A 280 -7.24 -0.08 -17.42
C THR A 280 -6.57 -1.06 -16.47
N HIS A 281 -6.94 -1.04 -15.19
CA HIS A 281 -6.56 -2.07 -14.22
C HIS A 281 -7.84 -2.75 -13.70
N ALA A 282 -7.71 -3.84 -12.93
CA ALA A 282 -8.84 -4.31 -12.14
C ALA A 282 -9.28 -3.19 -11.19
N MET A 283 -10.56 -2.81 -11.22
CA MET A 283 -11.05 -1.72 -10.39
C MET A 283 -10.93 -2.09 -8.90
N PRO A 284 -10.36 -1.22 -8.05
CA PRO A 284 -10.35 -1.46 -6.62
C PRO A 284 -11.78 -1.40 -6.08
N ASP A 285 -12.15 -2.29 -5.15
CA ASP A 285 -13.48 -2.20 -4.53
C ASP A 285 -13.60 -1.05 -3.50
N SER A 286 -12.51 -0.31 -3.22
CA SER A 286 -12.52 0.91 -2.40
C SER A 286 -12.27 2.18 -3.22
N GLU A 287 -13.07 3.21 -2.97
CA GLU A 287 -12.90 4.57 -3.50
C GLU A 287 -11.80 5.37 -2.76
N TYR A 288 -11.26 4.83 -1.65
CA TYR A 288 -10.21 5.45 -0.83
C TYR A 288 -8.89 4.68 -0.90
N THR A 289 -8.46 4.38 -2.12
CA THR A 289 -7.13 3.82 -2.39
C THR A 289 -6.13 4.93 -2.68
N TYR A 290 -4.94 4.80 -2.10
CA TYR A 290 -3.85 5.75 -2.19
C TYR A 290 -2.59 5.01 -2.64
N PHE A 291 -2.27 5.13 -3.93
CA PHE A 291 -1.10 4.50 -4.52
C PHE A 291 0.11 5.44 -4.46
N GLY A 292 1.23 4.96 -3.92
CA GLY A 292 2.52 5.63 -4.03
C GLY A 292 3.52 4.78 -4.80
N GLY A 293 4.31 5.43 -5.66
CA GLY A 293 5.38 4.75 -6.39
C GLY A 293 6.43 4.09 -5.48
N ILE A 294 6.53 4.48 -4.21
CA ILE A 294 7.32 3.76 -3.20
C ILE A 294 6.42 3.36 -2.02
N VAL A 295 5.74 4.34 -1.42
CA VAL A 295 4.98 4.15 -0.16
C VAL A 295 3.51 4.48 -0.33
N GLY A 296 2.63 3.58 0.08
CA GLY A 296 1.19 3.80 0.10
C GLY A 296 0.77 4.88 1.10
N CYS A 297 1.10 4.68 2.38
CA CYS A 297 0.81 5.61 3.47
C CYS A 297 2.07 5.96 4.28
N LEU A 298 2.40 7.24 4.37
CA LEU A 298 3.50 7.76 5.17
C LEU A 298 2.96 8.36 6.48
N ASN A 299 3.41 7.84 7.62
CA ASN A 299 3.03 8.34 8.94
C ASN A 299 4.18 8.21 9.95
N GLY A 300 5.11 9.17 9.90
CA GLY A 300 6.25 9.29 10.83
C GLY A 300 7.58 8.76 10.30
N GLY A 301 7.59 8.13 9.13
CA GLY A 301 8.80 7.63 8.49
C GLY A 301 9.57 8.67 7.67
N THR A 302 10.75 8.27 7.19
CA THR A 302 11.63 9.06 6.32
C THR A 302 11.88 8.34 5.00
N ILE A 303 11.71 9.06 3.88
CA ILE A 303 12.10 8.62 2.55
C ILE A 303 13.16 9.59 2.04
N ARG A 304 14.36 9.12 1.67
CA ARG A 304 15.42 10.01 1.20
C ARG A 304 16.27 9.48 0.07
N ASN A 305 16.76 10.38 -0.78
CA ASN A 305 17.64 10.01 -1.91
C ASN A 305 17.01 8.92 -2.82
N CYS A 306 15.68 8.87 -2.91
CA CYS A 306 14.97 7.89 -3.72
C CYS A 306 14.48 8.48 -5.04
N ALA A 307 14.35 7.64 -6.07
CA ALA A 307 13.85 8.07 -7.37
C ALA A 307 12.72 7.16 -7.88
N VAL A 308 11.76 7.76 -8.58
CA VAL A 308 10.72 7.01 -9.31
C VAL A 308 10.71 7.45 -10.77
N THR A 309 10.76 6.48 -11.68
CA THR A 309 10.88 6.69 -13.12
C THR A 309 9.87 5.84 -13.89
N GLY A 310 9.70 6.14 -15.18
CA GLY A 310 8.87 5.33 -16.08
C GLY A 310 7.42 5.78 -16.18
N ASP A 311 6.47 4.85 -16.24
CA ASP A 311 5.03 5.15 -16.39
C ASP A 311 4.24 4.47 -15.26
N ILE A 312 3.38 5.23 -14.57
CA ILE A 312 2.50 4.74 -13.50
C ILE A 312 1.06 5.03 -13.90
N VAL A 313 0.22 4.00 -14.00
CA VAL A 313 -1.22 4.16 -14.25
C VAL A 313 -2.01 3.45 -13.16
N GLN A 314 -2.66 4.20 -12.27
CA GLN A 314 -3.33 3.61 -11.11
C GLN A 314 -4.67 4.28 -10.81
N TYR A 315 -5.54 3.61 -10.05
CA TYR A 315 -6.85 4.17 -9.71
C TYR A 315 -6.79 5.17 -8.55
N ASN A 316 -7.75 6.10 -8.55
CA ASN A 316 -8.01 7.06 -7.47
C ASN A 316 -6.83 8.03 -7.24
N ARG A 317 -6.01 7.82 -6.21
CA ARG A 317 -5.04 8.82 -5.76
C ARG A 317 -3.65 8.29 -5.96
N VAL A 318 -2.89 8.90 -6.85
CA VAL A 318 -1.59 8.38 -7.29
C VAL A 318 -0.51 9.42 -7.03
N GLY A 319 0.49 9.06 -6.23
CA GLY A 319 1.64 9.89 -5.93
C GLY A 319 2.92 9.29 -6.47
N GLY A 320 3.81 10.13 -7.00
CA GLY A 320 5.08 9.65 -7.55
C GLY A 320 5.94 8.92 -6.52
N ILE A 321 5.98 9.40 -5.26
CA ILE A 321 6.66 8.72 -4.16
C ILE A 321 5.64 8.15 -3.16
N VAL A 322 4.68 8.97 -2.72
CA VAL A 322 3.75 8.63 -1.63
C VAL A 322 2.29 8.78 -2.05
N GLY A 323 1.46 7.78 -1.76
CA GLY A 323 0.02 7.87 -1.97
C GLY A 323 -0.67 8.84 -1.01
N SER A 324 -0.63 8.53 0.28
CA SER A 324 -1.17 9.36 1.37
C SER A 324 -0.07 9.70 2.37
N ALA A 325 0.02 10.96 2.77
CA ALA A 325 0.92 11.39 3.83
C ALA A 325 0.12 12.00 4.99
N LEU A 326 0.26 11.40 6.17
CA LEU A 326 -0.28 11.91 7.44
C LEU A 326 0.78 12.71 8.20
N ALA A 327 2.03 12.24 8.16
CA ALA A 327 3.21 12.90 8.71
C ALA A 327 4.48 12.20 8.21
N GLY A 328 5.63 12.86 8.27
CA GLY A 328 6.93 12.26 7.95
C GLY A 328 7.83 13.18 7.13
N THR A 329 8.92 12.62 6.60
CA THR A 329 9.91 13.38 5.84
C THR A 329 10.18 12.73 4.49
N ILE A 330 10.17 13.54 3.43
CA ILE A 330 10.58 13.16 2.08
C ILE A 330 11.67 14.13 1.65
N GLU A 331 12.91 13.66 1.49
CA GLU A 331 14.03 14.54 1.16
C GLU A 331 14.91 14.02 0.02
N ASN A 332 15.42 14.93 -0.82
CA ASN A 332 16.34 14.57 -1.92
C ASN A 332 15.75 13.53 -2.89
N CYS A 333 14.42 13.46 -3.03
CA CYS A 333 13.77 12.50 -3.91
C CYS A 333 13.53 13.07 -5.31
N SER A 334 13.46 12.20 -6.32
CA SER A 334 13.14 12.63 -7.69
C SER A 334 12.06 11.79 -8.36
N VAL A 335 11.21 12.44 -9.15
CA VAL A 335 10.18 11.76 -9.94
C VAL A 335 10.31 12.20 -11.38
N THR A 336 10.61 11.24 -12.25
CA THR A 336 10.68 11.42 -13.71
C THR A 336 9.67 10.54 -14.44
N ALA A 337 8.72 9.97 -13.70
CA ALA A 337 7.66 9.15 -14.23
C ALA A 337 6.51 9.98 -14.84
N ASN A 338 5.86 9.48 -15.88
CA ASN A 338 4.52 9.92 -16.21
C ASN A 338 3.54 9.25 -15.23
N ILE A 339 2.56 10.00 -14.73
CA ILE A 339 1.63 9.50 -13.73
C ILE A 339 0.22 9.79 -14.19
N THR A 340 -0.57 8.72 -14.33
CA THR A 340 -1.99 8.81 -14.70
C THR A 340 -2.84 8.22 -13.60
N SER A 341 -3.81 8.99 -13.12
CA SER A 341 -4.88 8.51 -12.26
C SER A 341 -6.11 8.15 -13.07
N LEU A 342 -6.49 6.86 -13.04
CA LEU A 342 -7.74 6.36 -13.56
C LEU A 342 -8.89 6.66 -12.60
N ALA A 343 -10.03 7.02 -13.16
CA ALA A 343 -11.27 7.20 -12.41
C ALA A 343 -12.06 5.89 -12.39
N VAL A 344 -12.61 5.55 -11.23
CA VAL A 344 -13.58 4.46 -11.11
C VAL A 344 -14.91 4.95 -11.71
N THR A 345 -15.53 4.15 -12.58
CA THR A 345 -16.81 4.50 -13.23
C THR A 345 -17.98 3.64 -12.76
N SER A 346 -17.72 2.64 -11.91
CA SER A 346 -18.73 1.79 -11.26
C SER A 346 -18.13 1.07 -10.04
N SER A 347 -18.94 0.70 -9.04
CA SER A 347 -18.50 -0.24 -7.98
C SER A 347 -19.38 -1.48 -7.91
N THR A 348 -18.78 -2.59 -7.52
CA THR A 348 -19.42 -3.84 -7.08
C THR A 348 -20.25 -3.67 -5.80
N SER A 349 -20.03 -2.59 -5.03
CA SER A 349 -20.73 -2.30 -3.76
C SER A 349 -22.12 -1.66 -3.88
N GLY A 350 -22.60 -1.39 -5.09
CA GLY A 350 -23.95 -0.84 -5.33
C GLY A 350 -24.13 0.65 -5.02
N ARG A 351 -23.05 1.40 -4.77
CA ARG A 351 -23.11 2.88 -4.72
C ARG A 351 -23.35 3.44 -6.13
N THR A 352 -24.06 4.57 -6.25
CA THR A 352 -24.30 5.31 -7.52
C THR A 352 -24.17 6.83 -7.40
N SER A 353 -23.47 7.35 -6.38
CA SER A 353 -23.31 8.80 -6.21
C SER A 353 -21.86 9.16 -5.87
N ASN A 354 -21.16 9.80 -6.84
CA ASN A 354 -19.88 10.52 -6.72
C ASN A 354 -18.57 9.76 -7.02
N PHE A 355 -18.59 8.73 -7.88
CA PHE A 355 -17.37 8.02 -8.33
C PHE A 355 -16.38 8.87 -9.14
N GLU A 356 -16.92 9.86 -9.85
CA GLU A 356 -16.14 10.79 -10.65
C GLU A 356 -15.25 11.74 -9.78
N ALA A 357 -15.25 11.64 -8.44
CA ALA A 357 -14.78 12.72 -7.56
C ALA A 357 -13.43 12.52 -6.84
N TYR A 358 -12.66 11.47 -7.13
CA TYR A 358 -11.46 11.14 -6.32
C TYR A 358 -10.19 10.77 -7.12
N SER A 359 -10.08 11.27 -8.35
CA SER A 359 -8.87 11.13 -9.17
C SER A 359 -7.88 12.26 -8.83
N TYR A 360 -6.77 11.93 -8.16
CA TYR A 360 -5.70 12.87 -7.80
C TYR A 360 -4.34 12.40 -8.30
N VAL A 361 -3.51 13.33 -8.78
CA VAL A 361 -2.10 13.06 -9.09
C VAL A 361 -1.19 14.08 -8.41
N GLY A 362 -0.23 13.59 -7.64
CA GLY A 362 0.83 14.41 -7.07
C GLY A 362 2.19 13.96 -7.57
N GLY A 363 3.02 14.90 -8.01
CA GLY A 363 4.38 14.58 -8.46
C GLY A 363 5.21 13.88 -7.37
N ILE A 364 5.05 14.25 -6.10
CA ILE A 364 5.64 13.56 -4.94
C ILE A 364 4.56 12.85 -4.12
N VAL A 365 3.51 13.57 -3.68
CA VAL A 365 2.47 13.05 -2.76
C VAL A 365 1.07 13.21 -3.33
N ALA A 366 0.25 12.16 -3.41
CA ALA A 366 -1.11 12.33 -3.94
C ALA A 366 -2.01 13.12 -2.97
N TYR A 367 -2.00 12.77 -1.69
CA TYR A 367 -2.93 13.31 -0.71
C TYR A 367 -2.25 13.54 0.64
N VAL A 368 -2.48 14.71 1.23
CA VAL A 368 -1.92 15.12 2.51
C VAL A 368 -3.04 15.38 3.51
N GLY A 369 -2.86 14.87 4.74
CA GLY A 369 -3.74 15.14 5.88
C GLY A 369 -4.95 14.22 5.98
N ASN A 370 -5.36 13.89 7.20
CA ASN A 370 -6.66 13.31 7.58
C ASN A 370 -6.79 13.18 9.11
N ALA A 371 -8.02 13.01 9.62
CA ALA A 371 -8.37 12.77 11.04
C ALA A 371 -7.92 11.39 11.61
N GLY A 372 -6.72 10.93 11.27
CA GLY A 372 -6.06 9.78 11.88
C GLY A 372 -5.12 10.20 13.02
N LYS A 373 -4.50 9.24 13.71
CA LYS A 373 -3.39 9.50 14.64
C LYS A 373 -2.11 9.78 13.83
N ALA A 374 -2.02 10.97 13.23
CA ALA A 374 -0.80 11.40 12.59
C ALA A 374 0.31 11.58 13.64
N VAL A 375 1.52 11.16 13.28
CA VAL A 375 2.70 11.31 14.14
C VAL A 375 3.19 12.75 14.04
N ASN A 376 2.99 13.56 15.07
CA ASN A 376 3.43 14.96 15.13
C ASN A 376 2.79 15.91 14.10
N ASP A 377 1.75 15.49 13.37
CA ASP A 377 0.94 16.31 12.46
C ASP A 377 1.74 17.15 11.44
N GLN A 378 2.95 16.73 11.07
CA GLN A 378 3.84 17.48 10.17
C GLN A 378 4.38 16.62 9.04
N LEU A 379 4.29 17.14 7.81
CA LEU A 379 4.93 16.60 6.61
C LEU A 379 6.00 17.58 6.11
N THR A 380 7.23 17.09 5.96
CA THR A 380 8.33 17.84 5.34
C THR A 380 8.68 17.25 3.99
N ILE A 381 8.68 18.07 2.94
CA ILE A 381 9.14 17.74 1.59
C ILE A 381 10.29 18.68 1.24
N LYS A 382 11.50 18.16 1.11
CA LYS A 382 12.70 18.97 0.97
C LYS A 382 13.57 18.53 -0.20
N ASN A 383 14.10 19.50 -0.96
CA ASN A 383 15.06 19.25 -2.03
C ASN A 383 14.61 18.16 -3.02
N CYS A 384 13.30 18.09 -3.30
CA CYS A 384 12.72 17.10 -4.20
C CYS A 384 12.59 17.66 -5.62
N THR A 385 12.75 16.81 -6.64
CA THR A 385 12.63 17.22 -8.04
C THR A 385 11.53 16.44 -8.77
N VAL A 386 10.65 17.13 -9.47
CA VAL A 386 9.65 16.52 -10.36
C VAL A 386 9.91 16.97 -11.79
N GLY A 387 10.12 16.00 -12.68
CA GLY A 387 10.32 16.18 -14.12
C GLY A 387 11.74 15.96 -14.63
N LYS A 388 11.99 16.27 -15.91
CA LYS A 388 13.20 15.89 -16.66
C LYS A 388 14.01 17.09 -17.15
N THR A 389 15.32 16.93 -17.35
CA THR A 389 16.18 18.00 -17.87
C THR A 389 15.91 18.21 -19.36
N GLU A 390 15.67 17.11 -20.06
CA GLU A 390 15.25 17.06 -21.45
C GLU A 390 13.96 16.23 -21.57
N GLY A 391 13.03 16.70 -22.40
CA GLY A 391 11.68 16.13 -22.51
C GLY A 391 10.75 16.57 -21.39
N THR A 392 9.47 16.23 -21.56
CA THR A 392 8.39 16.60 -20.64
C THR A 392 7.80 15.34 -20.03
N ILE A 393 7.51 15.36 -18.73
CA ILE A 393 6.65 14.33 -18.10
C ILE A 393 5.23 14.83 -17.97
N GLU A 394 4.26 13.92 -17.98
CA GLU A 394 2.84 14.25 -17.86
C GLU A 394 2.25 13.70 -16.56
N LEU A 395 1.57 14.57 -15.82
CA LEU A 395 0.80 14.24 -14.63
C LEU A 395 -0.68 14.45 -14.94
N THR A 396 -1.45 13.38 -15.00
CA THR A 396 -2.85 13.40 -15.47
C THR A 396 -3.80 12.88 -14.41
N ALA A 397 -4.68 13.73 -13.90
CA ALA A 397 -5.81 13.31 -13.08
C ALA A 397 -7.10 13.60 -13.82
N ASN A 398 -7.84 12.54 -14.16
CA ASN A 398 -9.00 12.63 -15.04
C ASN A 398 -10.13 13.50 -14.50
N PHE A 399 -10.21 13.72 -13.18
CA PHE A 399 -11.33 14.45 -12.60
C PHE A 399 -11.01 15.58 -11.63
N CYS A 400 -10.12 15.41 -10.64
CA CYS A 400 -10.14 16.31 -9.49
C CYS A 400 -8.93 17.22 -9.32
N ALA A 401 -7.75 16.70 -9.01
CA ALA A 401 -6.62 17.57 -8.67
C ALA A 401 -5.29 17.05 -9.18
N VAL A 402 -4.45 17.96 -9.67
CA VAL A 402 -3.08 17.67 -10.11
C VAL A 402 -2.12 18.66 -9.46
N GLY A 403 -1.13 18.16 -8.74
CA GLY A 403 -0.09 18.98 -8.12
C GLY A 403 1.30 18.58 -8.60
N GLY A 404 2.14 19.56 -8.92
CA GLY A 404 3.54 19.27 -9.25
C GLY A 404 4.33 18.71 -8.06
N ILE A 405 3.97 19.05 -6.82
CA ILE A 405 4.51 18.41 -5.60
C ILE A 405 3.44 17.53 -4.93
N PHE A 406 2.29 18.09 -4.57
CA PHE A 406 1.21 17.32 -3.96
C PHE A 406 -0.18 17.70 -4.47
N ALA A 407 -1.09 16.74 -4.64
CA ALA A 407 -2.36 17.03 -5.33
C ALA A 407 -3.40 17.68 -4.42
N TRP A 408 -3.55 17.17 -3.21
CA TRP A 408 -4.62 17.57 -2.29
C TRP A 408 -4.14 17.68 -0.85
N SER A 409 -4.60 18.68 -0.11
CA SER A 409 -4.48 18.75 1.35
C SER A 409 -5.86 18.83 1.99
N ALA A 410 -6.16 17.96 2.97
CA ALA A 410 -7.50 17.78 3.56
C ALA A 410 -7.62 18.20 5.05
N GLY A 411 -6.56 18.77 5.64
CA GLY A 411 -6.57 19.18 7.05
C GLY A 411 -5.81 18.25 7.99
N GLY A 412 -5.39 18.77 9.16
CA GLY A 412 -4.77 18.00 10.24
C GLY A 412 -3.29 17.66 10.06
N THR A 413 -2.64 18.15 9.00
CA THR A 413 -1.20 17.98 8.77
C THR A 413 -0.62 19.27 8.21
N ASP A 414 0.28 19.91 8.96
CA ASP A 414 1.08 21.03 8.48
C ASP A 414 2.09 20.55 7.43
N VAL A 415 2.30 21.34 6.38
CA VAL A 415 3.15 20.98 5.24
C VAL A 415 4.26 22.00 5.08
N GLU A 416 5.50 21.53 5.12
CA GLU A 416 6.67 22.33 4.76
C GLU A 416 7.24 21.82 3.43
N VAL A 417 7.30 22.68 2.42
CA VAL A 417 7.97 22.39 1.15
C VAL A 417 9.12 23.35 0.94
N SER A 418 10.34 22.81 0.91
CA SER A 418 11.57 23.59 0.77
C SER A 418 12.47 23.07 -0.36
N ASP A 419 13.11 23.99 -1.08
CA ASP A 419 14.16 23.73 -2.08
C ASP A 419 13.75 22.75 -3.21
N CYS A 420 12.43 22.67 -3.50
CA CYS A 420 11.92 21.73 -4.50
C CYS A 420 11.92 22.31 -5.91
N THR A 421 12.18 21.47 -6.91
CA THR A 421 12.21 21.86 -8.33
C THR A 421 11.12 21.13 -9.12
N ILE A 422 10.32 21.86 -9.89
CA ILE A 422 9.38 21.30 -10.87
C ILE A 422 9.86 21.75 -12.25
N ARG A 423 10.33 20.82 -13.08
CA ARG A 423 10.92 21.16 -14.39
C ARG A 423 10.40 20.29 -15.53
N ASN A 424 9.94 20.93 -16.60
CA ASN A 424 9.40 20.28 -17.79
C ASN A 424 8.28 19.29 -17.44
N VAL A 425 7.25 19.78 -16.75
CA VAL A 425 6.08 19.00 -16.33
C VAL A 425 4.82 19.56 -16.99
N SER A 426 4.01 18.68 -17.57
CA SER A 426 2.65 18.97 -18.02
C SER A 426 1.67 18.47 -16.97
N LEU A 427 0.96 19.38 -16.31
CA LEU A 427 -0.14 19.06 -15.40
C LEU A 427 -1.44 19.08 -16.20
N ASP A 428 -2.08 17.93 -16.40
CA ASP A 428 -3.31 17.81 -17.18
C ASP A 428 -4.51 17.37 -16.31
N LYS A 429 -5.51 18.24 -16.23
CA LYS A 429 -6.80 17.98 -15.58
C LYS A 429 -7.93 18.11 -16.61
N PRO A 430 -8.23 17.05 -17.38
CA PRO A 430 -9.21 17.12 -18.46
C PRO A 430 -10.68 17.18 -17.97
N GLY A 431 -10.97 16.73 -16.74
CA GLY A 431 -12.33 16.71 -16.19
C GLY A 431 -12.90 18.08 -15.81
N SER A 432 -14.22 18.22 -15.83
CA SER A 432 -14.95 19.50 -15.70
C SER A 432 -15.29 19.93 -14.27
N THR A 433 -14.70 19.32 -13.24
CA THR A 433 -14.95 19.71 -11.84
C THR A 433 -14.23 21.03 -11.50
N ASP A 434 -14.73 21.77 -10.50
CA ASP A 434 -14.19 23.07 -10.08
C ASP A 434 -12.84 22.98 -9.33
N TRP A 435 -12.20 21.82 -9.31
CA TRP A 435 -11.01 21.53 -8.51
C TRP A 435 -9.74 21.79 -9.33
N GLY A 436 -8.62 22.05 -8.64
CA GLY A 436 -7.47 22.75 -9.22
C GLY A 436 -6.32 21.88 -9.69
N ALA A 437 -5.51 22.46 -10.56
CA ALA A 437 -4.17 22.04 -10.94
C ALA A 437 -3.23 23.17 -10.57
N GLY A 438 -2.16 22.85 -9.83
CA GLY A 438 -1.22 23.85 -9.32
C GLY A 438 0.21 23.33 -9.36
N LEU A 439 1.16 24.23 -9.57
CA LEU A 439 2.56 23.87 -9.70
C LEU A 439 3.10 23.23 -8.42
N VAL A 440 2.65 23.67 -7.25
CA VAL A 440 2.99 23.05 -5.97
C VAL A 440 1.84 22.17 -5.50
N CYS A 441 0.66 22.76 -5.29
CA CYS A 441 -0.52 22.08 -4.78
C CYS A 441 -1.70 22.19 -5.74
N GLY A 442 -2.32 21.06 -6.08
CA GLY A 442 -3.53 21.02 -6.90
C GLY A 442 -4.71 21.73 -6.23
N PHE A 443 -5.01 21.38 -4.98
CA PHE A 443 -6.00 22.08 -4.16
C PHE A 443 -5.79 21.82 -2.66
N ALA A 444 -5.86 22.88 -1.86
CA ALA A 444 -5.79 22.81 -0.41
C ALA A 444 -7.17 23.12 0.20
N HIS A 445 -7.69 22.16 0.97
CA HIS A 445 -9.01 22.18 1.58
C HIS A 445 -8.90 21.84 3.07
N ALA A 446 -8.87 22.83 3.96
CA ALA A 446 -9.19 22.64 5.38
C ALA A 446 -9.05 23.90 6.22
N ASP A 447 -9.72 23.87 7.37
CA ASP A 447 -9.57 24.76 8.52
C ASP A 447 -8.26 24.44 9.28
N ASP A 448 -7.52 25.46 9.71
CA ASP A 448 -6.34 25.39 10.62
C ASP A 448 -5.14 24.54 10.15
N VAL A 449 -4.72 24.65 8.87
CA VAL A 449 -3.45 24.07 8.38
C VAL A 449 -2.54 25.12 7.75
N THR A 450 -1.24 24.98 8.00
CA THR A 450 -0.18 25.80 7.43
C THR A 450 0.51 25.08 6.27
N ILE A 451 0.68 25.77 5.15
CA ILE A 451 1.55 25.35 4.05
C ILE A 451 2.68 26.37 3.94
N ALA A 452 3.88 26.00 4.35
CA ALA A 452 5.08 26.83 4.26
C ALA A 452 5.88 26.49 3.00
N LEU A 453 6.15 27.49 2.16
CA LEU A 453 6.89 27.32 0.92
C LEU A 453 8.19 28.11 0.93
N SER A 454 9.30 27.47 0.58
CA SER A 454 10.58 28.15 0.39
C SER A 454 11.41 27.50 -0.72
N GLY A 455 12.22 28.28 -1.43
CA GLY A 455 13.17 27.73 -2.42
C GLY A 455 12.52 26.97 -3.59
N ILE A 456 11.27 27.25 -3.95
CA ILE A 456 10.58 26.54 -5.05
C ILE A 456 11.05 27.06 -6.40
N SER A 457 11.56 26.16 -7.24
CA SER A 457 11.99 26.45 -8.61
C SER A 457 11.04 25.81 -9.62
N VAL A 458 10.51 26.60 -10.56
CA VAL A 458 9.65 26.10 -11.64
C VAL A 458 10.22 26.48 -13.00
N GLN A 459 10.37 25.50 -13.88
CA GLN A 459 10.90 25.71 -15.23
C GLN A 459 10.15 24.90 -16.28
N GLY A 460 9.78 25.49 -17.43
CA GLY A 460 9.25 24.75 -18.57
C GLY A 460 7.95 23.96 -18.31
N CYS A 461 7.19 24.35 -17.28
CA CYS A 461 5.96 23.66 -16.89
C CYS A 461 4.73 24.21 -17.60
N THR A 462 3.74 23.36 -17.81
CA THR A 462 2.44 23.74 -18.39
C THR A 462 1.30 23.22 -17.53
N VAL A 463 0.24 24.01 -17.40
CA VAL A 463 -0.97 23.64 -16.65
C VAL A 463 -2.15 23.67 -17.62
N LYS A 464 -2.77 22.52 -17.85
CA LYS A 464 -3.95 22.36 -18.71
C LYS A 464 -5.17 22.08 -17.82
N MET A 465 -6.18 22.93 -17.91
CA MET A 465 -7.44 22.78 -17.19
C MET A 465 -8.60 22.96 -18.15
N ASN A 466 -9.51 21.99 -18.22
CA ASN A 466 -10.73 22.11 -19.01
C ASN A 466 -11.95 22.42 -18.13
N GLY A 467 -12.80 23.36 -18.57
CA GLY A 467 -14.13 23.57 -18.00
C GLY A 467 -14.23 24.26 -16.63
N VAL A 468 -13.21 25.02 -16.22
CA VAL A 468 -13.20 25.69 -14.90
C VAL A 468 -14.36 26.67 -14.76
N VAL A 469 -15.35 26.35 -13.93
CA VAL A 469 -16.25 27.36 -13.35
C VAL A 469 -15.52 27.95 -12.15
N GLN A 470 -15.12 29.22 -12.23
CA GLN A 470 -14.50 29.91 -11.11
C GLN A 470 -15.55 30.14 -10.03
N ASP A 471 -15.48 29.37 -8.95
CA ASP A 471 -16.19 29.64 -7.71
C ASP A 471 -15.51 30.81 -6.99
N ALA A 472 -16.30 31.83 -6.63
CA ALA A 472 -15.80 33.02 -5.94
C ALA A 472 -15.26 32.74 -4.53
N SER A 473 -15.49 31.55 -3.96
CA SER A 473 -14.96 31.11 -2.66
C SER A 473 -13.55 30.51 -2.73
N LYS A 474 -12.90 30.50 -3.90
CA LYS A 474 -11.58 29.88 -4.12
C LYS A 474 -10.51 30.92 -4.43
N ALA A 475 -9.40 30.86 -3.70
CA ALA A 475 -8.22 31.69 -3.91
C ALA A 475 -7.09 30.91 -4.60
N ALA A 476 -6.33 31.60 -5.44
CA ALA A 476 -5.10 31.07 -6.03
C ALA A 476 -3.89 31.83 -5.49
N VAL A 477 -2.94 31.11 -4.88
CA VAL A 477 -1.62 31.63 -4.57
C VAL A 477 -0.76 31.54 -5.82
N LYS A 478 -0.17 32.67 -6.20
CA LYS A 478 0.62 32.80 -7.42
C LYS A 478 2.05 33.22 -7.10
N ASP A 479 2.98 32.84 -7.97
CA ASP A 479 4.34 33.38 -7.93
C ASP A 479 4.40 34.82 -8.51
N GLU A 480 5.58 35.43 -8.48
CA GLU A 480 5.84 36.77 -9.03
C GLU A 480 5.56 36.86 -10.55
N SER A 481 5.60 35.73 -11.26
CA SER A 481 5.30 35.64 -12.69
C SER A 481 3.82 35.39 -12.98
N GLY A 482 2.98 35.28 -11.95
CA GLY A 482 1.55 35.03 -12.05
C GLY A 482 1.17 33.56 -12.25
N ASN A 483 2.12 32.63 -12.17
CA ASN A 483 1.84 31.20 -12.26
C ASN A 483 1.15 30.72 -10.99
N ILE A 484 0.17 29.82 -11.13
CA ILE A 484 -0.58 29.32 -9.99
C ILE A 484 0.23 28.23 -9.27
N LEU A 485 0.62 28.54 -8.04
CA LEU A 485 1.32 27.60 -7.16
C LEU A 485 0.34 26.69 -6.42
N ILE A 486 -0.70 27.29 -5.82
CA ILE A 486 -1.68 26.59 -4.97
C ILE A 486 -3.08 27.13 -5.26
N TRP A 487 -4.06 26.23 -5.41
CA TRP A 487 -5.47 26.58 -5.23
C TRP A 487 -5.91 26.29 -3.80
N SER A 488 -6.75 27.14 -3.23
CA SER A 488 -7.22 27.01 -1.84
C SER A 488 -8.65 27.50 -1.67
N ALA A 489 -9.35 27.01 -0.65
CA ALA A 489 -10.57 27.64 -0.16
C ALA A 489 -10.24 28.95 0.56
N GLU A 490 -10.99 30.03 0.28
CA GLU A 490 -10.76 31.34 0.90
C GLU A 490 -10.82 31.27 2.44
N GLY A 491 -9.83 31.85 3.11
CA GLY A 491 -9.80 31.99 4.57
C GLY A 491 -9.47 30.72 5.37
N ALA A 492 -9.30 29.57 4.71
CA ALA A 492 -9.09 28.27 5.38
C ALA A 492 -7.59 27.91 5.52
N VAL A 493 -6.75 28.32 4.56
CA VAL A 493 -5.34 27.91 4.49
C VAL A 493 -4.42 29.10 4.69
N THR A 494 -3.46 28.99 5.61
CA THR A 494 -2.37 29.96 5.74
C THR A 494 -1.19 29.50 4.91
N VAL A 495 -0.89 30.23 3.82
CA VAL A 495 0.30 30.00 3.01
C VAL A 495 1.37 31.01 3.41
N GLN A 496 2.52 30.51 3.87
CA GLN A 496 3.66 31.31 4.32
C GLN A 496 4.80 31.26 3.32
#